data_AF-A0A352NC18-F1
#
_entry.id   AF-A0A352NC18-F1
#
_cell.length_a   1.000
_cell.length_b   1.000
_cell.length_c   1.000
_cell.angle_alpha   90.00
_cell.angle_beta   90.00
_cell.angle_gamma   90.00
#
_symmetry.space_group_name_H-M   'P 1'
#
loop_
_entity.id
_entity.type
_entity.pdbx_description
1 polymer ?
#
loop_
_entity_poly.entity_id
_entity_poly.type
_entity_poly.pdbx_seq_one_letter_code
_entity_poly.pdbx_strand_id
1 'polypeptide(L)'
;MIELDEEALMCDLAETYHIHDYRQLPARRIAVFSLGLRDDSRIKMRLSGQAVSLDSMLQAAVHDKLSLLVWMKTKDGAKNVNRPKMVTESLMPQSKKENKNVSFNSGEDFEKTRQRLLKGGQ
;
A
#
# COMPACT_ATOMS: atom_id res chain seq x y z
N MET A 1 19.09 9.57 3.09
CA MET A 1 19.10 8.19 3.62
C MET A 1 19.33 8.22 5.13
N ILE A 2 20.49 8.66 5.63
CA ILE A 2 20.74 8.81 7.08
C ILE A 2 19.65 9.64 7.77
N GLU A 3 19.34 10.82 7.24
CA GLU A 3 18.27 11.68 7.78
C GLU A 3 16.87 11.04 7.74
N LEU A 4 16.62 10.15 6.76
CA LEU A 4 15.32 9.52 6.58
C LEU A 4 15.10 8.40 7.60
N ASP A 5 16.09 7.50 7.73
CA ASP A 5 16.06 6.35 8.62
C ASP A 5 17.50 5.77 8.71
N GLU A 6 18.31 6.25 9.66
CA GLU A 6 19.70 5.79 9.83
C GLU A 6 19.77 4.31 10.23
N GLU A 7 18.85 3.86 11.09
CA GLU A 7 18.81 2.46 11.55
C GLU A 7 18.50 1.49 10.41
N ALA A 8 17.53 1.82 9.55
CA ALA A 8 17.25 1.03 8.36
C ALA A 8 18.48 0.93 7.46
N LEU A 9 19.17 2.06 7.23
CA LEU A 9 20.39 2.07 6.44
C LEU A 9 21.49 1.19 7.06
N MET A 10 21.70 1.26 8.39
CA MET A 10 22.67 0.42 9.08
C MET A 10 22.35 -1.07 8.94
N CYS A 11 21.08 -1.45 9.13
CA CYS A 11 20.62 -2.82 8.94
C CYS A 11 20.86 -3.31 7.51
N ASP A 12 20.54 -2.51 6.50
CA ASP A 12 20.71 -2.90 5.10
C ASP A 12 22.20 -3.04 4.72
N LEU A 13 23.07 -2.17 5.25
CA LEU A 13 24.54 -2.26 5.07
C LEU A 13 25.12 -3.50 5.78
N ALA A 14 24.64 -3.81 6.98
CA ALA A 14 25.07 -5.00 7.72
C ALA A 14 24.60 -6.29 7.05
N GLU A 15 23.35 -6.33 6.58
CA GLU A 15 22.76 -7.49 5.89
C GLU A 15 23.44 -7.76 4.54
N THR A 16 23.72 -6.71 3.75
CA THR A 16 24.20 -6.85 2.37
C THR A 16 25.72 -6.94 2.27
N TYR A 17 26.44 -6.16 3.08
CA TYR A 17 27.89 -5.98 2.95
C TYR A 17 28.67 -6.33 4.23
N HIS A 18 27.99 -6.76 5.30
CA HIS A 18 28.59 -7.04 6.60
C HIS A 18 29.29 -5.83 7.25
N ILE A 19 28.81 -4.62 6.94
CA ILE A 19 29.30 -3.37 7.52
C ILE A 19 28.44 -3.04 8.74
N HIS A 20 28.93 -3.39 9.93
CA HIS A 20 28.21 -3.15 11.19
C HIS A 20 28.41 -1.73 11.74
N ASP A 21 29.55 -1.10 11.44
CA ASP A 21 29.84 0.28 11.78
C ASP A 21 30.35 1.03 10.56
N TYR A 22 29.43 1.72 9.87
CA TYR A 22 29.75 2.44 8.66
C TYR A 22 30.60 3.70 8.92
N ARG A 23 30.68 4.19 10.16
CA ARG A 23 31.44 5.40 10.52
C ARG A 23 32.94 5.19 10.38
N GLN A 24 33.41 3.94 10.35
CA GLN A 24 34.80 3.58 10.12
C GLN A 24 35.23 3.72 8.65
N LEU A 25 34.28 3.89 7.74
CA LEU A 25 34.54 3.99 6.31
C LEU A 25 34.38 5.43 5.80
N PRO A 26 35.11 5.83 4.74
CA PRO A 26 34.93 7.15 4.13
C PRO A 26 33.49 7.36 3.67
N ALA A 27 32.94 8.56 3.92
CA ALA A 27 31.55 8.90 3.58
C ALA A 27 31.20 8.61 2.10
N ARG A 28 32.12 8.91 1.18
CA ARG A 28 31.95 8.62 -0.26
C ARG A 28 31.77 7.12 -0.53
N ARG A 29 32.48 6.25 0.20
CA ARG A 29 32.37 4.79 0.04
C ARG A 29 31.03 4.29 0.54
N ILE A 30 30.58 4.78 1.70
CA ILE A 30 29.25 4.45 2.23
C ILE A 30 28.16 4.88 1.27
N ALA A 31 28.23 6.10 0.71
CA ALA A 31 27.25 6.56 -0.27
C ALA A 31 27.14 5.62 -1.49
N VAL A 32 28.26 5.11 -2.01
CA VAL A 32 28.27 4.14 -3.11
C VAL A 32 27.58 2.83 -2.70
N PHE A 33 27.89 2.29 -1.52
CA PHE A 33 27.25 1.07 -1.02
C PHE A 33 25.75 1.24 -0.78
N SER A 34 25.35 2.37 -0.18
CA SER A 34 23.94 2.70 0.05
C SER A 34 23.16 2.84 -1.27
N LEU A 35 23.77 3.41 -2.32
CA LEU A 35 23.16 3.48 -3.64
C LEU A 35 23.03 2.10 -4.30
N GLY A 36 23.99 1.21 -4.05
CA GLY A 36 24.01 -0.17 -4.58
C GLY A 36 23.13 -1.16 -3.83
N LEU A 37 22.45 -0.76 -2.75
CA LEU A 37 21.46 -1.62 -2.08
C LEU A 37 20.31 -1.97 -3.04
N ARG A 38 19.77 -3.19 -2.89
CA ARG A 38 18.59 -3.66 -3.65
C ARG A 38 17.40 -2.72 -3.46
N ASP A 39 16.54 -2.62 -4.46
CA ASP A 39 15.38 -1.71 -4.44
C ASP A 39 14.36 -2.05 -3.34
N ASP A 40 14.34 -3.31 -2.89
CA ASP A 40 13.53 -3.81 -1.78
C ASP A 40 14.23 -3.74 -0.41
N SER A 41 15.43 -3.14 -0.33
CA SER A 41 16.06 -2.84 0.95
C SER A 41 15.22 -1.83 1.74
N ARG A 42 15.30 -1.88 3.07
CA ARG A 42 14.43 -1.08 3.96
C ARG A 42 14.53 0.41 3.64
N ILE A 43 15.75 0.92 3.47
CA ILE A 43 15.98 2.33 3.19
C ILE A 43 15.51 2.74 1.78
N LYS A 44 15.62 1.86 0.79
CA LYS A 44 15.15 2.13 -0.59
C LYS A 44 13.62 2.12 -0.65
N MET A 45 12.97 1.20 0.06
CA MET A 45 11.52 1.17 0.21
C MET A 45 10.99 2.41 0.94
N ARG A 46 11.67 2.83 2.03
CA ARG A 46 11.35 4.09 2.74
C ARG A 46 11.46 5.30 1.80
N LEU A 47 12.54 5.38 1.02
CA LEU A 47 12.75 6.46 0.04
C LEU A 47 11.68 6.50 -1.05
N SER A 48 11.22 5.34 -1.51
CA SER A 48 10.17 5.26 -2.53
C SER A 48 8.75 5.42 -1.96
N GLY A 49 8.62 5.48 -0.63
CA GLY A 49 7.32 5.53 0.06
C GLY A 49 6.50 4.25 -0.11
N GLN A 50 7.14 3.15 -0.53
CA GLN A 50 6.47 1.88 -0.77
C GLN A 50 6.38 1.07 0.52
N ALA A 51 5.18 0.58 0.82
CA ALA A 51 4.95 -0.29 1.98
C ALA A 51 5.36 -1.75 1.73
N VAL A 52 5.34 -2.19 0.46
CA VAL A 52 5.70 -3.55 0.02
C VAL A 52 6.54 -3.49 -1.24
N SER A 53 7.34 -4.53 -1.51
CA SER A 53 8.14 -4.61 -2.73
C SER A 53 7.26 -4.73 -3.98
N LEU A 54 7.83 -4.39 -5.13
CA LEU A 54 7.16 -4.54 -6.43
C LEU A 54 6.73 -6.00 -6.67
N ASP A 55 7.59 -6.95 -6.34
CA ASP A 55 7.31 -8.38 -6.50
C ASP A 55 6.10 -8.82 -5.67
N SER A 56 6.04 -8.40 -4.39
CA SER A 56 4.87 -8.68 -3.54
C SER A 56 3.61 -8.01 -4.08
N MET A 57 3.71 -6.79 -4.61
CA MET A 57 2.58 -6.11 -5.25
C MET A 57 2.09 -6.84 -6.50
N LEU A 58 3.00 -7.32 -7.34
CA LEU A 58 2.68 -8.11 -8.54
C LEU A 58 2.03 -9.44 -8.17
N GLN A 59 2.55 -10.14 -7.16
CA GLN A 59 1.96 -11.38 -6.65
C GLN A 59 0.54 -11.16 -6.10
N ALA A 60 0.33 -10.09 -5.32
CA ALA A 60 -0.99 -9.72 -4.83
C ALA A 60 -1.95 -9.41 -5.98
N ALA A 61 -1.49 -8.69 -7.02
CA ALA A 61 -2.31 -8.39 -8.19
C ALA A 61 -2.68 -9.64 -9.00
N VAL A 62 -1.77 -10.60 -9.12
CA VAL A 62 -2.05 -11.90 -9.76
C VAL A 62 -3.08 -12.68 -8.95
N HIS A 63 -2.90 -12.75 -7.63
CA HIS A 63 -3.84 -13.41 -6.72
C HIS A 63 -5.25 -12.80 -6.82
N ASP A 64 -5.34 -11.47 -6.83
CA ASP A 64 -6.61 -10.73 -6.92
C ASP A 64 -7.34 -11.01 -8.24
N LYS A 65 -6.61 -10.97 -9.36
CA LYS A 65 -7.17 -11.29 -10.68
C LYS A 65 -7.63 -12.74 -10.74
N LEU A 66 -6.84 -13.68 -10.22
CA LEU A 66 -7.21 -15.10 -10.21
C LEU A 66 -8.44 -15.37 -9.33
N SER A 67 -8.46 -14.83 -8.12
CA SER A 67 -9.58 -14.96 -7.19
C SER A 67 -10.87 -14.42 -7.79
N LEU A 68 -10.80 -13.27 -8.47
CA LEU A 68 -11.93 -12.68 -9.17
C LEU A 68 -12.41 -13.56 -10.33
N LEU A 69 -11.50 -14.07 -11.16
CA LEU A 69 -11.83 -14.95 -12.28
C LEU A 69 -12.51 -16.24 -11.82
N VAL A 70 -11.98 -16.87 -10.77
CA VAL A 70 -12.59 -18.08 -10.18
C VAL A 70 -13.98 -17.75 -9.64
N TRP A 71 -14.12 -16.68 -8.87
CA TRP A 71 -15.40 -16.25 -8.31
C TRP A 71 -16.46 -15.98 -9.39
N MET A 72 -16.08 -15.34 -10.50
CA MET A 72 -16.99 -15.08 -11.64
C MET A 72 -17.58 -16.35 -12.26
N LYS A 73 -16.93 -17.51 -12.07
CA LYS A 73 -17.41 -18.82 -12.56
C LYS A 73 -18.27 -19.58 -11.53
N THR A 74 -18.58 -18.98 -10.38
CA THR A 74 -19.40 -19.60 -9.33
C THR A 74 -20.85 -19.13 -9.35
N LYS A 75 -21.73 -19.83 -8.62
CA LYS A 75 -23.12 -19.38 -8.37
C LYS A 75 -23.16 -18.02 -7.65
N ASP A 76 -22.19 -17.78 -6.78
CA ASP A 76 -22.06 -16.52 -6.04
C ASP A 76 -21.67 -15.37 -6.96
N GLY A 77 -20.77 -15.62 -7.91
CA GLY A 77 -20.43 -14.69 -8.99
C GLY A 77 -21.64 -14.32 -9.84
N ALA A 78 -22.45 -15.31 -10.24
CA ALA A 78 -23.68 -15.06 -11.00
C ALA A 78 -24.73 -14.23 -10.24
N LYS A 79 -24.75 -14.35 -8.90
CA LYS A 79 -25.64 -13.56 -8.02
C LYS A 79 -24.99 -12.28 -7.49
N ASN A 80 -23.75 -12.00 -7.87
CA ASN A 80 -22.94 -10.89 -7.37
C ASN A 80 -22.88 -10.81 -5.82
N VAL A 81 -22.73 -11.97 -5.17
CA VAL A 81 -22.58 -12.08 -3.70
C VAL A 81 -21.19 -12.63 -3.36
N ASN A 82 -20.72 -12.39 -2.12
CA ASN A 82 -19.45 -12.93 -1.61
C ASN A 82 -18.22 -12.62 -2.49
N ARG A 83 -18.17 -11.42 -3.09
CA ARG A 83 -17.03 -11.01 -3.92
C ARG A 83 -15.73 -11.04 -3.09
N PRO A 84 -14.64 -11.65 -3.59
CA PRO A 84 -13.36 -11.68 -2.89
C PRO A 84 -12.84 -10.26 -2.61
N LYS A 85 -12.21 -10.08 -1.45
CA LYS A 85 -11.50 -8.85 -1.12
C LYS A 85 -10.17 -8.82 -1.87
N MET A 86 -9.81 -7.65 -2.40
CA MET A 86 -8.56 -7.46 -3.12
C MET A 86 -7.42 -7.24 -2.10
N VAL A 87 -6.39 -8.08 -2.17
CA VAL A 87 -5.19 -7.99 -1.34
C VAL A 87 -4.42 -6.71 -1.66
N THR A 88 -4.35 -6.33 -2.94
CA THR A 88 -3.70 -5.09 -3.39
C THR A 88 -4.27 -3.86 -2.68
N GLU A 89 -5.59 -3.76 -2.50
CA GLU A 89 -6.22 -2.67 -1.74
C GLU A 89 -5.77 -2.61 -0.28
N SER A 90 -5.43 -3.76 0.31
CA SER A 90 -5.01 -3.85 1.71
C SER A 90 -3.52 -3.56 1.89
N LEU A 91 -2.70 -3.78 0.86
CA LEU A 91 -1.26 -3.51 0.86
C LEU A 91 -0.91 -2.06 0.53
N MET A 92 -1.76 -1.37 -0.22
CA MET A 92 -1.58 0.06 -0.46
C MET A 92 -1.92 0.86 0.80
N PRO A 93 -1.15 1.92 1.13
CA PRO A 93 -1.52 2.83 2.20
C PRO A 93 -2.95 3.29 1.97
N GLN A 94 -3.84 2.97 2.90
CA GLN A 94 -5.25 3.36 2.81
C GLN A 94 -5.26 4.89 2.80
N SER A 95 -5.40 5.51 1.61
CA SER A 95 -5.97 6.85 1.54
C SER A 95 -7.27 6.73 2.30
N LYS A 96 -7.40 7.41 3.46
CA LYS A 96 -8.57 7.34 4.34
C LYS A 96 -9.80 7.15 3.45
N LYS A 97 -10.34 5.92 3.38
CA LYS A 97 -11.61 5.71 2.69
C LYS A 97 -12.55 6.57 3.50
N GLU A 98 -12.90 7.75 2.97
CA GLU A 98 -13.95 8.57 3.54
C GLU A 98 -15.08 7.59 3.79
N ASN A 99 -15.48 7.45 5.06
CA ASN A 99 -16.58 6.58 5.42
C ASN A 99 -17.74 7.02 4.53
N LYS A 100 -18.11 6.20 3.54
CA LYS A 100 -19.31 6.42 2.72
C LYS A 100 -20.59 6.35 3.55
N ASN A 101 -20.48 6.12 4.86
CA ASN A 101 -21.54 6.29 5.82
C ASN A 101 -21.68 7.78 6.11
N VAL A 102 -22.57 8.43 5.37
CA VAL A 102 -23.06 9.77 5.74
C VAL A 102 -23.95 9.57 6.98
N SER A 103 -23.43 9.91 8.16
CA SER A 103 -24.21 10.01 9.38
C SER A 103 -24.86 11.39 9.47
N PHE A 104 -26.16 11.45 9.69
CA PHE A 104 -26.89 12.70 9.86
C PHE A 104 -27.13 12.97 11.34
N ASN A 105 -26.96 14.22 11.75
CA ASN A 105 -27.18 14.64 13.14
C ASN A 105 -28.67 14.82 13.47
N SER A 106 -29.54 14.83 12.44
CA SER A 106 -31.00 14.96 12.58
C SER A 106 -31.75 14.33 11.41
N GLY A 107 -33.04 14.03 11.61
CA GLY A 107 -33.92 13.55 10.54
C GLY A 107 -34.17 14.59 9.44
N GLU A 108 -34.05 15.88 9.75
CA GLU A 108 -34.21 16.96 8.78
C GLU A 108 -33.02 17.05 7.81
N ASP A 109 -31.79 16.84 8.31
CA ASP A 109 -30.58 16.81 7.49
C ASP A 109 -30.59 15.63 6.51
N PHE A 110 -31.14 14.49 6.96
CA PHE A 110 -31.38 13.34 6.10
C PHE A 110 -32.36 13.68 4.97
N GLU A 111 -33.51 14.27 5.29
CA GLU A 111 -34.55 14.52 4.28
C GLU A 111 -34.11 15.58 3.25
N LYS A 112 -33.39 16.62 3.67
CA LYS A 112 -32.79 17.62 2.74
C LYS A 112 -31.80 16.97 1.78
N THR A 113 -30.95 16.08 2.28
CA THR A 113 -29.95 15.38 1.46
C THR A 113 -30.61 14.39 0.51
N ARG A 114 -31.63 13.66 0.98
CA ARG A 114 -32.46 12.77 0.18
C ARG A 114 -33.15 13.50 -0.98
N GLN A 115 -33.76 14.66 -0.72
CA GLN A 115 -34.41 15.45 -1.76
C GLN A 115 -33.42 15.96 -2.83
N ARG A 116 -32.19 16.31 -2.42
CA ARG A 116 -31.13 16.72 -3.36
C ARG A 116 -30.74 15.56 -4.29
N LEU A 117 -30.56 14.36 -3.74
CA LEU A 117 -30.21 13.17 -4.54
C LEU A 117 -31.33 12.78 -5.52
N LEU A 118 -32.59 12.88 -5.11
CA LEU A 118 -33.74 12.56 -5.95
C LEU A 118 -33.98 13.60 -7.06
N LYS A 119 -33.59 14.86 -6.87
CA LYS A 119 -33.74 15.94 -7.86
C LYS A 119 -32.55 16.07 -8.82
N GLY A 120 -31.39 15.48 -8.51
CA GLY A 120 -30.16 15.57 -9.30
C GLY A 120 -29.93 14.42 -10.30
N GLY A 121 -30.92 13.55 -10.53
CA GLY A 121 -30.86 12.49 -11.53
C GLY A 121 -31.41 12.97 -12.89
N GLN A 122 -30.60 13.73 -13.64
CA GLN A 122 -30.72 13.93 -15.08
C GLN A 122 -29.33 13.77 -15.72
#